data_AF-U6H402-F1
#
_entry.id   AF-U6H402-F1
#
_cell.length_a   1.000
_cell.length_b   1.000
_cell.length_c   1.000
_cell.angle_alpha   90.00
_cell.angle_beta   90.00
_cell.angle_gamma   90.00
#
_symmetry.space_group_name_H-M   'P 1'
#
loop_
_entity.id
_entity.type
_entity.pdbx_description
1 polymer ?
#
loop_
_entity_poly.entity_id
_entity_poly.type
_entity_poly.pdbx_seq_one_letter_code
_entity_poly.pdbx_strand_id
1 'polypeptide(L)'
;MYRALGEWGEAERVAVAGGGATARKRMQMLHAKEMLKTKSPEAAVQMLLKRGENAAAVDLAVEAEAFDLAAETAERHCSEKLAEVYVQLGRHKEAAGQLEEAEEAYLKAQFPAAAAALYRKRVRISLHSKHACMQERA
;
A
#
# COMPACT_ATOMS: atom_id res chain seq x y z
N MET A 1 -1.16 -22.80 -20.15
CA MET A 1 0.13 -23.38 -20.57
C MET A 1 1.29 -22.43 -20.25
N TYR A 2 1.52 -21.30 -20.94
CA TYR A 2 2.70 -20.43 -20.67
C TYR A 2 2.78 -19.80 -19.27
N ARG A 3 1.66 -19.35 -18.69
CA ARG A 3 1.63 -18.83 -17.30
C ARG A 3 2.05 -19.87 -16.25
N ALA A 4 1.69 -21.14 -16.47
CA ALA A 4 2.01 -22.23 -15.55
C ALA A 4 3.48 -22.69 -15.65
N LEU A 5 4.13 -22.39 -16.78
CA LEU A 5 5.55 -22.69 -17.03
C LEU A 5 6.48 -21.54 -16.61
N GLY A 6 5.95 -20.42 -16.12
CA GLY A 6 6.74 -19.24 -15.75
C GLY A 6 7.28 -18.42 -16.94
N GLU A 7 6.86 -18.76 -18.17
CA GLU A 7 7.27 -18.06 -19.39
C GLU A 7 6.42 -16.81 -19.63
N TRP A 8 6.64 -15.79 -18.80
CA TRP A 8 5.89 -14.54 -18.84
C TRP A 8 6.16 -13.70 -20.09
N GLY A 9 7.35 -13.81 -20.68
CA GLY A 9 7.72 -13.08 -21.91
C GLY A 9 6.88 -13.50 -23.12
N GLU A 10 6.75 -14.81 -23.35
CA GLU A 10 5.93 -15.35 -24.43
C GLU A 10 4.43 -15.20 -24.12
N ALA A 11 4.03 -15.34 -22.85
CA ALA A 11 2.65 -15.06 -22.43
C ALA A 11 2.23 -13.61 -22.74
N GLU A 12 3.12 -12.64 -22.52
CA GLU A 12 2.88 -11.23 -22.81
C GLU A 12 2.80 -10.97 -24.33
N ARG A 13 3.69 -11.58 -25.12
CA ARG A 13 3.66 -11.49 -26.58
C ARG A 13 2.35 -12.03 -27.17
N VAL A 14 1.94 -13.23 -26.77
CA VAL A 14 0.70 -13.87 -27.25
C VAL A 14 -0.53 -13.07 -26.81
N ALA A 15 -0.54 -12.55 -25.59
CA ALA A 15 -1.64 -11.73 -25.09
C ALA A 15 -1.78 -10.41 -25.87
N VAL A 16 -0.66 -9.76 -26.21
CA VAL A 16 -0.67 -8.55 -27.04
C VAL A 16 -1.18 -8.84 -28.44
N ALA A 17 -0.80 -9.97 -29.04
CA ALA A 17 -1.25 -10.36 -30.38
C ALA A 17 -2.78 -10.56 -30.45
N GLY A 18 -3.40 -11.04 -29.36
CA GLY A 18 -4.84 -11.28 -29.31
C GLY A 18 -5.70 -10.14 -28.72
N GLY A 19 -5.14 -9.28 -27.87
CA GLY A 19 -5.91 -8.30 -27.11
C GLY A 19 -5.23 -6.94 -26.90
N GLY A 20 -4.15 -6.66 -27.63
CA GLY A 20 -3.51 -5.35 -27.65
C GLY A 20 -2.97 -4.87 -26.30
N ALA A 21 -2.99 -3.55 -26.08
CA ALA A 21 -2.38 -2.92 -24.91
C ALA A 21 -3.09 -3.25 -23.59
N THR A 22 -4.40 -3.49 -23.60
CA THR A 22 -5.17 -3.86 -22.40
C THR A 22 -4.81 -5.27 -21.93
N ALA A 23 -4.65 -6.21 -22.85
CA ALA A 23 -4.18 -7.55 -22.55
C ALA A 23 -2.75 -7.54 -21.99
N ARG A 24 -1.88 -6.66 -22.50
CA ARG A 24 -0.54 -6.45 -21.93
C ARG A 24 -0.60 -6.06 -20.46
N LYS A 25 -1.30 -4.97 -20.13
CA LYS A 25 -1.44 -4.50 -18.74
C LYS A 25 -1.97 -5.58 -17.81
N ARG A 26 -3.00 -6.32 -18.26
CA ARG A 26 -3.57 -7.43 -17.49
C ARG A 26 -2.54 -8.54 -17.22
N MET A 27 -1.74 -8.91 -18.22
CA MET A 27 -0.68 -9.91 -18.02
C MET A 27 0.43 -9.41 -17.10
N GLN A 28 0.81 -8.14 -17.19
CA GLN A 28 1.80 -7.54 -16.29
C GLN A 28 1.33 -7.56 -14.84
N MET A 29 0.06 -7.22 -14.58
CA MET A 29 -0.56 -7.33 -13.26
C MET A 29 -0.58 -8.77 -12.74
N LEU A 30 -0.94 -9.73 -13.59
CA LEU A 30 -0.94 -11.14 -13.20
C LEU A 30 0.47 -11.66 -12.89
N HIS A 31 1.47 -11.24 -13.66
CA HIS A 31 2.86 -11.58 -13.39
C HIS A 31 3.32 -11.00 -12.05
N ALA A 32 3.01 -9.73 -11.78
CA ALA A 32 3.38 -9.09 -10.52
C ALA A 32 2.72 -9.77 -9.31
N LYS A 33 1.44 -10.19 -9.43
CA LYS A 33 0.75 -10.95 -8.37
C LYS A 33 1.33 -12.35 -8.15
N GLU A 34 1.80 -13.03 -9.21
CA GLU A 34 2.48 -14.31 -9.04
C GLU A 34 3.87 -14.14 -8.42
N MET A 35 4.58 -13.09 -8.81
CA MET A 35 5.85 -12.71 -8.22
C MET A 35 5.70 -12.38 -6.74
N LEU A 36 4.64 -11.67 -6.33
CA LEU A 36 4.38 -11.38 -4.92
C LEU A 36 4.19 -12.64 -4.07
N LYS A 37 3.63 -13.72 -4.66
CA LYS A 37 3.44 -15.00 -3.96
C LYS A 37 4.72 -15.83 -3.84
N THR A 38 5.63 -15.69 -4.79
CA THR A 38 6.81 -16.56 -4.93
C THR A 38 8.12 -15.88 -4.54
N LYS A 39 8.16 -14.54 -4.57
CA LYS A 39 9.31 -13.69 -4.35
C LYS A 39 8.91 -12.45 -3.54
N SER A 40 9.94 -11.69 -3.16
CA SER A 40 9.82 -10.44 -2.41
C SER A 40 9.04 -9.35 -3.18
N PRO A 41 8.24 -8.50 -2.51
CA PRO A 41 7.46 -7.43 -3.13
C PRO A 41 8.33 -6.43 -3.91
N GLU A 42 9.56 -6.17 -3.47
CA GLU A 42 10.50 -5.25 -4.11
C GLU A 42 10.79 -5.65 -5.56
N ALA A 43 10.94 -6.95 -5.82
CA ALA A 43 11.21 -7.46 -7.16
C ALA A 43 10.02 -7.25 -8.10
N ALA A 44 8.80 -7.44 -7.59
CA ALA A 44 7.57 -7.23 -8.36
C ALA A 44 7.37 -5.74 -8.69
N VAL A 45 7.61 -4.86 -7.72
CA VAL A 45 7.52 -3.40 -7.86
C VAL A 45 8.54 -2.89 -8.88
N GLN A 46 9.81 -3.27 -8.76
CA GLN A 46 10.85 -2.88 -9.72
C GLN A 46 10.55 -3.35 -11.14
N MET A 47 9.96 -4.53 -11.31
CA MET A 47 9.54 -5.03 -12.61
C MET A 47 8.44 -4.13 -13.22
N LEU A 48 7.44 -3.73 -12.44
CA LEU A 48 6.35 -2.86 -12.90
C LEU A 48 6.87 -1.45 -13.25
N LEU A 49 7.79 -0.91 -12.46
CA LEU A 49 8.45 0.38 -12.76
C LEU A 49 9.21 0.32 -14.09
N LYS A 50 9.98 -0.74 -14.34
CA LYS A 50 10.69 -0.94 -15.62
C LYS A 50 9.74 -1.05 -16.81
N ARG A 51 8.50 -1.48 -16.59
CA ARG A 51 7.44 -1.61 -17.60
C ARG A 51 6.62 -0.32 -17.77
N GLY A 52 6.87 0.70 -16.96
CA GLY A 52 6.20 2.01 -17.01
C GLY A 52 4.84 2.05 -16.28
N GLU A 53 4.45 0.99 -15.57
CA GLU A 53 3.20 0.93 -14.82
C GLU A 53 3.41 1.34 -13.37
N ASN A 54 3.79 2.60 -13.16
CA ASN A 54 4.15 3.14 -11.84
C ASN A 54 2.98 3.10 -10.85
N ALA A 55 1.79 3.47 -11.32
CA ALA A 55 0.57 3.46 -10.53
C ALA A 55 0.25 2.07 -9.96
N ALA A 56 0.43 1.03 -10.78
CA ALA A 56 0.20 -0.35 -10.37
C ALA A 56 1.30 -0.88 -9.42
N ALA A 57 2.54 -0.38 -9.58
CA ALA A 57 3.64 -0.74 -8.69
C ALA A 57 3.38 -0.29 -7.25
N VAL A 58 2.88 0.95 -7.08
CA VAL A 58 2.48 1.50 -5.77
C VAL A 58 1.33 0.70 -5.18
N ASP A 59 0.27 0.43 -5.97
CA ASP A 59 -0.90 -0.33 -5.50
C ASP A 59 -0.50 -1.73 -5.02
N LEU A 60 0.42 -2.38 -5.72
CA LEU A 60 0.92 -3.70 -5.35
C LEU A 60 1.79 -3.69 -4.09
N ALA A 61 2.59 -2.64 -3.87
CA ALA A 61 3.34 -2.46 -2.63
C ALA A 61 2.40 -2.24 -1.43
N VAL A 62 1.31 -1.50 -1.63
CA VAL A 62 0.25 -1.34 -0.61
C VAL A 62 -0.49 -2.66 -0.35
N GLU A 63 -0.84 -3.43 -1.40
CA GLU A 63 -1.43 -4.77 -1.25
C GLU A 63 -0.53 -5.72 -0.45
N ALA A 64 0.79 -5.54 -0.54
CA ALA A 64 1.79 -6.32 0.17
C ALA A 64 2.09 -5.82 1.59
N GLU A 65 1.41 -4.77 2.06
CA GLU A 65 1.68 -4.07 3.33
C GLU A 65 3.11 -3.50 3.44
N ALA A 66 3.83 -3.40 2.31
CA ALA A 66 5.17 -2.84 2.23
C ALA A 66 5.09 -1.31 2.02
N PHE A 67 4.57 -0.61 3.03
CA PHE A 67 4.26 0.82 2.94
C PHE A 67 5.50 1.71 2.75
N ASP A 68 6.66 1.32 3.30
CA ASP A 68 7.91 2.07 3.13
C ASP A 68 8.33 2.07 1.65
N LEU A 69 8.29 0.90 1.01
CA LEU A 69 8.54 0.74 -0.41
C LEU A 69 7.49 1.48 -1.25
N ALA A 70 6.22 1.44 -0.86
CA ALA A 70 5.14 2.14 -1.55
C ALA A 70 5.34 3.67 -1.50
N ALA A 71 5.75 4.22 -0.35
CA ALA A 71 6.01 5.64 -0.17
C ALA A 71 7.22 6.09 -1.01
N GLU A 72 8.35 5.38 -0.95
CA GLU A 72 9.54 5.71 -1.74
C GLU A 72 9.26 5.67 -3.26
N THR A 73 8.49 4.67 -3.70
CA THR A 73 8.14 4.54 -5.13
C THR A 73 7.12 5.58 -5.58
N ALA A 74 6.14 5.92 -4.73
CA ALA A 74 5.20 7.00 -5.01
C ALA A 74 5.90 8.37 -5.04
N GLU A 75 6.81 8.66 -4.12
CA GLU A 75 7.59 9.91 -4.13
C GLU A 75 8.39 10.10 -5.42
N ARG A 76 8.99 9.02 -5.94
CA ARG A 76 9.82 9.07 -7.16
C ARG A 76 9.02 9.13 -8.45
N HIS A 77 7.84 8.51 -8.49
CA HIS A 77 7.14 8.25 -9.75
C HIS A 77 5.71 8.80 -9.83
N CYS A 78 5.02 8.98 -8.70
CA CYS A 78 3.61 9.36 -8.63
C CYS A 78 3.29 10.15 -7.34
N SER A 79 3.63 11.44 -7.32
CA SER A 79 3.37 12.32 -6.17
C SER A 79 1.87 12.45 -5.81
N GLU A 80 0.97 12.32 -6.80
CA GLU A 80 -0.48 12.36 -6.57
C GLU A 80 -0.99 11.18 -5.75
N LYS A 81 -0.42 9.99 -5.97
CA LYS A 81 -0.79 8.76 -5.24
C LYS A 81 -0.13 8.67 -3.85
N LEU A 82 0.89 9.47 -3.59
CA LEU A 82 1.60 9.46 -2.32
C LEU A 82 0.66 9.73 -1.13
N ALA A 83 -0.25 10.69 -1.29
CA ALA A 83 -1.25 10.99 -0.26
C ALA A 83 -2.16 9.78 0.01
N GLU A 84 -2.55 9.04 -1.02
CA GLU A 84 -3.38 7.83 -0.89
C GLU A 84 -2.64 6.73 -0.13
N VAL A 85 -1.34 6.51 -0.41
CA VAL A 85 -0.51 5.54 0.30
C VAL A 85 -0.45 5.86 1.80
N TYR A 86 -0.18 7.12 2.16
CA TYR A 86 -0.13 7.55 3.55
C TYR A 86 -1.48 7.42 4.26
N VAL A 87 -2.60 7.64 3.57
CA VAL A 87 -3.94 7.38 4.13
C VAL A 87 -4.15 5.89 4.43
N GLN A 88 -3.76 4.99 3.53
CA GLN A 88 -3.89 3.55 3.77
C GLN A 88 -2.97 3.09 4.91
N LEU A 89 -1.74 3.60 4.98
CA LEU A 89 -0.83 3.37 6.10
C LEU A 89 -1.46 3.84 7.43
N GLY A 90 -2.04 5.04 7.46
CA GLY A 90 -2.73 5.57 8.65
C GLY A 90 -3.90 4.68 9.09
N ARG A 91 -4.68 4.14 8.15
CA ARG A 91 -5.77 3.19 8.44
C ARG A 91 -5.25 1.88 9.02
N HIS A 92 -4.17 1.35 8.45
CA HIS A 92 -3.53 0.12 8.94
C HIS A 92 -3.00 0.31 10.38
N LYS A 93 -2.32 1.43 10.64
CA LYS A 93 -1.81 1.79 11.97
C LYS A 93 -2.91 2.05 12.99
N GLU A 94 -4.01 2.67 12.56
CA GLU A 94 -5.19 2.83 13.41
C GLU A 94 -5.81 1.48 13.81
N ALA A 95 -5.90 0.54 12.87
CA ALA A 95 -6.37 -0.82 13.16
C ALA A 95 -5.44 -1.57 14.13
N ALA A 96 -4.13 -1.32 14.05
CA ALA A 96 -3.14 -1.82 15.01
C ALA A 96 -3.18 -1.12 16.38
N GLY A 97 -3.95 -0.04 16.53
CA GLY A 97 -4.03 0.77 17.75
C GLY A 97 -2.87 1.76 17.94
N GLN A 98 -1.98 1.89 16.95
CA GLN A 98 -0.84 2.80 16.97
C GLN A 98 -1.28 4.20 16.53
N LEU A 99 -2.01 4.90 17.41
CA LEU A 99 -2.63 6.18 17.09
C LEU A 99 -1.61 7.29 16.79
N GLU A 100 -0.43 7.25 17.41
CA GLU A 100 0.61 8.27 17.22
C GLU A 100 1.23 8.18 15.82
N GLU A 101 1.62 6.97 15.40
CA GLU A 101 2.16 6.70 14.08
C GLU A 101 1.10 6.93 12.98
N ALA A 102 -0.17 6.64 13.28
CA ALA A 102 -1.28 6.95 12.39
C ALA A 102 -1.44 8.47 12.20
N GLU A 103 -1.39 9.27 13.28
CA GLU A 103 -1.45 10.73 13.23
C GLU A 103 -0.35 11.30 12.31
N GLU A 104 0.90 10.84 12.46
CA GLU A 104 2.02 11.26 11.62
C GLU A 104 1.80 10.92 10.14
N ALA A 105 1.28 9.73 9.83
CA ALA A 105 0.96 9.32 8.47
C ALA A 105 -0.12 10.22 7.84
N TYR A 106 -1.20 10.56 8.57
CA TYR A 106 -2.25 11.44 8.06
C TYR A 106 -1.78 12.90 7.87
N LEU A 107 -0.84 13.37 8.70
CA LEU A 107 -0.21 14.67 8.50
C LEU A 107 0.63 14.71 7.23
N LYS A 108 1.41 13.65 6.95
CA LYS A 108 2.15 13.50 5.68
C LYS A 108 1.22 13.42 4.48
N ALA A 109 0.05 12.81 4.63
CA ALA A 109 -0.99 12.74 3.60
C ALA A 109 -1.71 14.08 3.33
N GLN A 110 -1.40 15.16 4.06
CA GLN A 110 -2.14 16.43 4.04
C GLN A 110 -3.65 16.24 4.29
N PHE A 111 -4.02 15.28 5.15
CA PHE A 111 -5.41 14.95 5.47
C PHE A 111 -5.75 15.36 6.92
N PRO A 112 -5.83 16.68 7.22
CA PRO A 112 -5.92 17.19 8.60
C PRO A 112 -7.21 16.78 9.32
N ALA A 113 -8.28 16.51 8.57
CA ALA A 113 -9.56 16.09 9.14
C ALA A 113 -9.46 14.73 9.85
N ALA A 114 -8.76 13.75 9.26
CA ALA A 114 -8.55 12.45 9.89
C ALA A 114 -7.57 12.54 11.07
N ALA A 115 -6.49 13.31 10.92
CA ALA A 115 -5.53 13.54 12.00
C ALA A 115 -6.21 14.15 13.25
N ALA A 116 -7.08 15.14 13.08
CA ALA A 116 -7.84 15.75 14.17
C ALA A 116 -8.80 14.77 14.86
N ALA A 117 -9.43 13.86 14.09
CA ALA A 117 -10.30 12.83 14.64
C ALA A 117 -9.52 11.82 15.50
N LEU A 118 -8.33 11.41 15.03
CA LEU A 118 -7.43 10.51 15.76
C LEU A 118 -6.90 11.13 17.05
N TYR A 119 -6.49 12.40 17.02
CA TYR A 119 -6.04 13.11 18.22
C TYR A 119 -7.11 13.10 19.32
N ARG A 120 -8.38 13.34 18.95
CA ARG A 120 -9.51 13.25 19.90
C ARG A 120 -9.67 11.84 20.46
N LYS A 121 -9.48 10.80 19.65
CA LYS A 121 -9.56 9.40 20.05
C LYS A 121 -8.44 9.04 21.03
N ARG A 122 -7.20 9.46 20.76
CA ARG A 122 -6.04 9.27 21.64
C ARG A 122 -6.24 9.92 23.00
N VAL A 123 -6.66 11.19 23.03
CA VAL A 123 -6.96 11.92 24.26
C VAL A 123 -8.09 11.25 25.06
N ARG A 124 -9.12 10.73 24.39
CA ARG A 124 -10.21 10.03 25.06
C ARG A 124 -9.75 8.74 25.76
N ILE A 125 -8.88 7.98 25.10
CA ILE A 125 -8.34 6.72 25.65
C ILE A 125 -7.46 7.00 26.88
N SER A 126 -6.60 8.03 26.82
CA SER A 126 -5.76 8.39 27.96
C SER A 126 -6.56 8.91 29.17
N LEU A 127 -7.70 9.57 28.92
CA LEU A 127 -8.63 9.98 29.98
C LEU A 127 -9.38 8.79 30.60
N HIS A 128 -9.81 7.82 29.78
CA HIS A 128 -10.48 6.62 30.28
C HIS A 128 -9.55 5.74 31.11
N SER A 129 -8.29 5.58 30.71
CA SER A 129 -7.33 4.78 31.49
C SER A 129 -7.06 5.38 32.88
N LYS A 130 -6.99 6.72 32.98
CA LYS A 130 -6.85 7.43 34.25
C LYS A 130 -8.06 7.27 35.17
N HIS A 131 -9.28 7.31 34.60
CA HIS A 131 -10.50 7.09 35.38
C HIS A 131 -10.65 5.65 35.85
N ALA A 132 -10.30 4.65 35.03
CA ALA A 132 -10.33 3.24 35.42
C ALA A 132 -9.35 2.95 36.58
N CYS A 133 -8.12 3.47 36.50
CA CYS A 133 -7.12 3.30 37.56
C CYS A 133 -7.51 3.98 38.89
N MET A 134 -8.31 5.05 38.86
CA MET A 134 -8.84 5.67 40.07
C MET A 134 -10.02 4.91 40.70
N GLN A 135 -10.76 4.09 39.94
CA GLN A 135 -11.88 3.32 40.48
C GLN A 135 -11.46 2.00 41.16
N GLU A 136 -10.31 1.42 40.79
CA GLU A 136 -9.81 0.19 41.42
C GLU A 136 -9.03 0.41 42.74
N ARG A 137 -8.81 1.67 43.14
CA ARG A 137 -8.09 2.06 44.36
C ARG A 137 -8.98 2.57 45.49
N ALA A 138 -10.30 2.53 45.33
CA ALA A 138 -11.30 2.92 46.33
C ALA A 138 -12.04 1.67 46.85
#